data_AF-A0A760CWI5-F1
#
_entry.id   AF-A0A760CWI5-F1
#
_cell.length_a   1.000
_cell.length_b   1.000
_cell.length_c   1.000
_cell.angle_alpha   90.00
_cell.angle_beta   90.00
_cell.angle_gamma   90.00
#
_symmetry.space_group_name_H-M   'P 1'
#
loop_
_entity.id
_entity.type
_entity.pdbx_description
1 polymer ?
#
loop_
_entity_poly.entity_id
_entity_poly.type
_entity_poly.pdbx_seq_one_letter_code
_entity_poly.pdbx_strand_id
1 'polypeptide(L)'
;MSAITKERIELFIKNPLDNGLTRGEQMELARIALASLEREQIRHEHAKWSYSTFGCVGPIGPLKHLSKEALEAAAEPDDLSEWADMQFLLWDAQRRAGISDAEITAAMEDKLKINMERQWPEPKDGEPRLHIKEPGNSPVTPDGWISCSERMPEIRQTVIGWNGYAVRQCVYTRNEYAKTQKGREPRFETLTGIWHGVTHWMPLPEPPQEVNRG
;
A
#
# COMPACT_ATOMS: atom_id res chain seq x y z
N MET A 1 31.48 -10.90 -0.22
CA MET A 1 31.52 -11.94 0.82
C MET A 1 31.11 -13.26 0.18
N SER A 2 31.76 -14.37 0.50
CA SER A 2 31.37 -15.70 -0.01
C SER A 2 30.09 -16.14 0.69
N ALA A 3 28.98 -16.30 -0.04
CA ALA A 3 27.75 -16.87 0.50
C ALA A 3 27.95 -18.38 0.77
N ILE A 4 27.34 -18.90 1.84
CA ILE A 4 27.32 -20.33 2.13
C ILE A 4 26.42 -21.04 1.12
N THR A 5 26.89 -22.14 0.52
CA THR A 5 26.12 -22.90 -0.48
C THR A 5 25.39 -24.08 0.16
N LYS A 6 24.42 -24.65 -0.56
CA LYS A 6 23.70 -25.87 -0.14
C LYS A 6 24.68 -27.01 0.13
N GLU A 7 25.66 -27.22 -0.75
CA GLU A 7 26.68 -28.28 -0.63
C GLU A 7 27.54 -28.07 0.62
N ARG A 8 27.85 -26.82 0.98
CA ARG A 8 28.60 -26.50 2.19
C ARG A 8 27.79 -26.80 3.45
N ILE A 9 26.48 -26.56 3.43
CA ILE A 9 25.60 -26.91 4.56
C ILE A 9 25.44 -28.43 4.68
N GLU A 10 25.30 -29.15 3.55
CA GLU A 10 25.27 -30.62 3.56
C GLU A 10 26.56 -31.21 4.12
N LEU A 11 27.71 -30.60 3.80
CA LEU A 11 29.00 -30.99 4.38
C LEU A 11 29.04 -30.73 5.90
N PHE A 12 28.51 -29.60 6.36
CA PHE A 12 28.38 -29.26 7.78
C PHE A 12 27.46 -30.23 8.54
N ILE A 13 26.35 -30.64 7.92
CA ILE A 13 25.47 -31.68 8.48
C ILE A 13 26.24 -32.98 8.64
N LYS A 14 27.01 -33.41 7.64
CA LYS A 14 27.79 -34.66 7.68
C LYS A 14 28.95 -34.60 8.70
N ASN A 15 29.54 -33.43 8.89
CA ASN A 15 30.72 -33.23 9.73
C ASN A 15 30.43 -32.18 10.81
N PRO A 16 29.87 -32.57 11.98
CA PRO A 16 29.59 -31.62 13.06
C PRO A 16 30.86 -30.90 13.51
N LEU A 17 30.69 -29.64 13.90
CA LEU A 17 31.76 -28.83 14.46
C LEU A 17 31.87 -29.10 15.96
N ASP A 18 33.10 -29.16 16.46
CA ASP A 18 33.39 -29.12 17.89
C ASP A 18 33.57 -27.65 18.32
N ASN A 19 32.45 -26.98 18.58
CA ASN A 19 32.39 -25.54 18.83
C ASN A 19 31.46 -25.15 19.98
N GLY A 20 31.12 -26.11 20.84
CA GLY A 20 30.22 -25.91 21.98
C GLY A 20 28.72 -25.95 21.64
N LEU A 21 28.32 -26.01 20.36
CA LEU A 21 26.93 -26.26 19.97
C LEU A 21 26.60 -27.75 20.07
N THR A 22 25.45 -28.07 20.64
CA THR A 22 24.90 -29.43 20.60
C THR A 22 24.61 -29.85 19.17
N ARG A 23 24.55 -31.17 18.93
CA ARG A 23 24.16 -31.69 17.62
C ARG A 23 22.78 -31.20 17.18
N GLY A 24 21.84 -31.04 18.12
CA GLY A 24 20.51 -30.50 17.85
C GLY A 24 20.55 -29.07 17.33
N GLU A 25 21.30 -28.18 17.98
CA GLU A 25 21.47 -26.78 17.56
C GLU A 25 22.15 -26.67 16.19
N GLN A 26 23.17 -27.51 15.93
CA GLN A 26 23.82 -27.55 14.62
C GLN A 26 22.85 -27.99 13.52
N MET A 27 22.02 -29.01 13.77
CA MET A 27 21.00 -29.44 12.82
C MET A 27 19.94 -28.37 12.57
N GLU A 28 19.54 -27.64 13.61
CA GLU A 28 18.56 -26.56 13.46
C GLU A 28 19.13 -25.37 12.67
N LEU A 29 20.38 -24.99 12.93
CA LEU A 29 21.07 -23.98 12.13
C LEU A 29 21.13 -24.38 10.65
N ALA A 30 21.46 -25.64 10.37
CA ALA A 30 21.51 -26.15 9.01
C ALA A 30 20.11 -26.11 8.34
N ARG A 31 19.05 -26.48 9.08
CA ARG A 31 17.68 -26.45 8.60
C ARG A 31 17.24 -25.03 8.22
N ILE A 32 17.52 -24.04 9.09
CA ILE A 32 17.19 -22.63 8.83
C ILE A 32 17.95 -22.12 7.60
N ALA A 33 19.25 -22.41 7.52
CA ALA A 33 20.08 -21.98 6.40
C ALA A 33 19.63 -22.59 5.07
N LEU A 34 19.29 -23.89 5.04
CA LEU A 34 18.76 -24.55 3.84
C LEU A 34 17.43 -23.94 3.39
N ALA A 35 16.49 -23.73 4.32
CA ALA A 35 15.21 -23.11 4.00
C ALA A 35 15.36 -21.68 3.44
N SER A 36 16.31 -20.91 3.99
CA SER A 36 16.63 -19.57 3.48
C SER A 36 17.22 -19.62 2.07
N LEU A 37 18.15 -20.53 1.79
CA LEU A 37 18.73 -20.69 0.44
C LEU A 37 17.68 -21.14 -0.59
N GLU A 38 16.79 -22.06 -0.22
CA GLU A 38 15.71 -22.51 -1.12
C GLU A 38 14.76 -21.36 -1.46
N ARG A 39 14.37 -20.55 -0.47
CA ARG A 39 13.52 -19.38 -0.69
C ARG A 39 14.19 -18.34 -1.59
N GLU A 40 15.49 -18.10 -1.39
CA GLU A 40 16.26 -17.13 -2.16
C GLU A 40 16.48 -17.60 -3.61
N GLN A 41 16.67 -18.90 -3.83
CA GLN A 41 16.74 -19.47 -5.17
C GLN A 41 15.44 -19.24 -5.94
N ILE A 42 14.28 -19.52 -5.33
CA ILE A 42 12.96 -19.30 -5.94
C ILE A 42 12.80 -17.82 -6.30
N ARG A 43 13.18 -16.90 -5.40
CA ARG A 43 13.09 -15.46 -5.64
C ARG A 43 13.96 -15.00 -6.82
N HIS A 44 15.18 -15.53 -6.94
CA HIS A 44 16.07 -15.25 -8.05
C HIS A 44 15.56 -15.78 -9.39
N GLU A 45 15.05 -17.01 -9.42
CA GLU A 45 14.46 -17.60 -10.62
C GLU A 45 13.24 -16.82 -11.09
N HIS A 46 12.35 -16.48 -10.16
CA HIS A 46 11.21 -15.61 -10.43
C HIS A 46 11.66 -14.24 -10.96
N ALA A 47 12.68 -13.62 -10.36
CA ALA A 47 13.21 -12.33 -10.81
C ALA A 47 13.73 -12.39 -12.26
N LYS A 48 14.47 -13.45 -12.59
CA LYS A 48 15.00 -13.70 -13.93
C LYS A 48 13.87 -13.89 -14.95
N TRP A 49 12.88 -14.70 -14.62
CA TRP A 49 11.70 -14.92 -15.47
C TRP A 49 10.90 -13.62 -15.67
N SER A 50 10.56 -12.91 -14.60
CA SER A 50 9.81 -11.66 -14.64
C SER A 50 10.52 -10.60 -15.49
N TYR A 51 11.85 -10.48 -15.36
CA TYR A 51 12.63 -9.58 -16.20
C TYR A 51 12.61 -9.99 -17.68
N SER A 52 12.77 -11.28 -17.97
CA SER A 52 12.72 -11.79 -19.34
C SER A 52 11.35 -11.62 -20.00
N THR A 53 10.27 -11.73 -19.23
CA THR A 53 8.89 -11.71 -19.74
C THR A 53 8.37 -10.28 -19.88
N PHE A 54 8.59 -9.43 -18.87
CA PHE A 54 7.98 -8.10 -18.79
C PHE A 54 8.97 -6.94 -19.02
N GLY A 55 10.27 -7.23 -19.07
CA GLY A 55 11.30 -6.22 -19.26
C GLY A 55 11.43 -5.23 -18.11
N CYS A 56 11.94 -4.04 -18.43
CA CYS A 56 12.23 -2.97 -17.46
C CYS A 56 11.00 -2.10 -17.21
N VAL A 57 10.01 -2.66 -16.50
CA VAL A 57 8.84 -1.92 -15.99
C VAL A 57 9.00 -1.58 -14.51
N GLY A 58 8.34 -0.51 -14.06
CA GLY A 58 8.35 -0.05 -12.67
C GLY A 58 7.42 -0.84 -11.73
N PRO A 59 7.40 -0.51 -10.43
CA PRO A 59 6.72 -1.30 -9.40
C PRO A 59 5.19 -1.19 -9.41
N ILE A 60 4.63 -0.19 -10.10
CA ILE A 60 3.18 0.11 -10.04
C ILE A 60 2.32 -1.01 -10.64
N GLY A 61 2.77 -1.67 -11.71
CA GLY A 61 2.04 -2.77 -12.33
C GLY A 61 1.86 -3.94 -11.35
N PRO A 62 2.95 -4.50 -10.81
CA PRO A 62 2.90 -5.55 -9.80
C PRO A 62 2.08 -5.17 -8.56
N LEU A 63 2.15 -3.93 -8.07
CA LEU A 63 1.34 -3.49 -6.92
C LEU A 63 -0.17 -3.45 -7.22
N LYS A 64 -0.56 -3.02 -8.43
CA LYS A 64 -1.96 -3.07 -8.86
C LYS A 64 -2.45 -4.50 -9.02
N HIS A 65 -1.58 -5.40 -9.48
CA HIS A 65 -1.88 -6.82 -9.59
C HIS A 65 -2.02 -7.45 -8.19
N LEU A 66 -1.11 -7.14 -7.27
CA LEU A 66 -1.15 -7.62 -5.88
C LEU A 66 -2.48 -7.30 -5.19
N SER A 67 -3.11 -6.18 -5.52
CA SER A 67 -4.43 -5.82 -4.98
C SER A 67 -5.56 -6.75 -5.47
N LYS A 68 -5.41 -7.36 -6.66
CA LYS A 68 -6.37 -8.35 -7.19
C LYS A 68 -6.14 -9.72 -6.56
N GLU A 69 -4.89 -10.18 -6.51
CA GLU A 69 -4.54 -11.45 -5.87
C GLU A 69 -4.92 -11.46 -4.38
N ALA A 70 -4.83 -10.31 -3.70
CA ALA A 70 -5.30 -10.19 -2.32
C ALA A 70 -6.81 -10.41 -2.17
N LEU A 71 -7.61 -10.06 -3.18
CA LEU A 71 -9.06 -10.33 -3.19
C LEU A 71 -9.34 -11.80 -3.53
N GLU A 72 -8.56 -12.39 -4.43
CA GLU A 72 -8.65 -13.80 -4.82
C GLU A 72 -8.27 -14.70 -3.63
N ALA A 73 -7.13 -14.45 -2.98
CA ALA A 73 -6.72 -15.11 -1.74
C ALA A 73 -7.72 -14.94 -0.58
N ALA A 74 -8.41 -13.79 -0.50
CA ALA A 74 -9.44 -13.58 0.52
C ALA A 74 -10.73 -14.38 0.23
N ALA A 75 -11.03 -14.63 -1.05
CA ALA A 75 -12.16 -15.46 -1.46
C ALA A 75 -11.87 -16.96 -1.31
N GLU A 76 -10.62 -17.38 -1.56
CA GLU A 76 -10.16 -18.77 -1.55
C GLU A 76 -8.93 -18.95 -0.64
N PRO A 77 -9.05 -18.75 0.69
CA PRO A 77 -7.90 -18.73 1.60
C PRO A 77 -7.15 -20.07 1.72
N ASP A 78 -7.80 -21.17 1.34
CA ASP A 78 -7.19 -22.51 1.30
C ASP A 78 -6.38 -22.78 0.02
N ASP A 79 -6.48 -21.91 -1.00
CA ASP A 79 -5.67 -22.02 -2.22
C ASP A 79 -4.29 -21.37 -2.01
N LEU A 80 -3.27 -22.22 -1.85
CA LEU A 80 -1.88 -21.78 -1.67
C LEU A 80 -1.30 -21.05 -2.89
N SER A 81 -1.88 -21.20 -4.08
CA SER A 81 -1.39 -20.53 -5.28
C SER A 81 -1.61 -19.01 -5.21
N GLU A 82 -2.77 -18.57 -4.73
CA GLU A 82 -3.09 -17.15 -4.51
C GLU A 82 -2.12 -16.48 -3.53
N TRP A 83 -1.74 -17.19 -2.46
CA TRP A 83 -0.72 -16.72 -1.52
C TRP A 83 0.67 -16.64 -2.17
N ALA A 84 0.99 -17.57 -3.06
CA ALA A 84 2.26 -17.56 -3.79
C ALA A 84 2.33 -16.37 -4.76
N ASP A 85 1.23 -16.07 -5.47
CA ASP A 85 1.14 -14.93 -6.37
C ASP A 85 1.33 -13.60 -5.63
N MET A 86 0.71 -13.44 -4.46
CA MET A 86 0.97 -12.28 -3.61
C MET A 86 2.46 -12.11 -3.26
N GLN A 87 3.14 -13.21 -2.91
CA GLN A 87 4.56 -13.18 -2.57
C GLN A 87 5.44 -12.82 -3.77
N PHE A 88 5.16 -13.40 -4.94
CA PHE A 88 5.88 -13.09 -6.17
C PHE A 88 5.71 -11.62 -6.58
N LEU A 89 4.50 -11.10 -6.53
CA LEU A 89 4.19 -9.72 -6.89
C LEU A 89 4.81 -8.71 -5.92
N LEU A 90 4.81 -9.01 -4.61
CA LEU A 90 5.46 -8.17 -3.62
C LEU A 90 6.98 -8.10 -3.84
N TRP A 91 7.63 -9.24 -4.05
CA TRP A 91 9.06 -9.28 -4.36
C TRP A 91 9.40 -8.58 -5.68
N ASP A 92 8.54 -8.72 -6.69
CA ASP A 92 8.68 -8.04 -7.98
C ASP A 92 8.63 -6.52 -7.82
N ALA A 93 7.62 -6.04 -7.08
CA ALA A 93 7.45 -4.62 -6.78
C ALA A 93 8.65 -4.05 -6.02
N GLN A 94 9.09 -4.72 -4.94
CA GLN A 94 10.25 -4.29 -4.15
C GLN A 94 11.51 -4.18 -5.01
N ARG A 95 11.81 -5.23 -5.79
CA ARG A 95 12.98 -5.26 -6.67
C ARG A 95 12.92 -4.15 -7.73
N ARG A 96 11.76 -3.93 -8.36
CA ARG A 96 11.57 -2.87 -9.36
C ARG A 96 11.60 -1.46 -8.77
N ALA A 97 11.30 -1.31 -7.48
CA ALA A 97 11.47 -0.07 -6.74
C ALA A 97 12.92 0.17 -6.29
N GLY A 98 13.82 -0.79 -6.50
CA GLY A 98 15.22 -0.72 -6.04
C GLY A 98 15.37 -0.91 -4.53
N ILE A 99 14.37 -1.48 -3.86
CA ILE A 99 14.39 -1.71 -2.41
C ILE A 99 15.18 -2.98 -2.11
N SER A 100 16.23 -2.86 -1.32
CA SER A 100 17.02 -3.99 -0.84
C SER A 100 16.39 -4.67 0.38
N ASP A 101 16.80 -5.90 0.64
CA ASP A 101 16.34 -6.66 1.82
C ASP A 101 16.69 -5.96 3.13
N ALA A 102 17.89 -5.38 3.21
CA ALA A 102 18.30 -4.63 4.40
C ALA A 102 17.40 -3.40 4.65
N GLU A 103 17.04 -2.67 3.59
CA GLU A 103 16.17 -1.49 3.70
C GLU A 103 14.75 -1.88 4.12
N ILE A 104 14.15 -2.90 3.50
CA ILE A 104 12.79 -3.32 3.88
C ILE A 104 12.78 -3.94 5.28
N THR A 105 13.79 -4.70 5.68
CA THR A 105 13.89 -5.23 7.05
C THR A 105 13.97 -4.12 8.07
N ALA A 106 14.82 -3.11 7.87
CA ALA A 106 14.90 -1.96 8.77
C ALA A 106 13.56 -1.20 8.86
N ALA A 107 12.91 -0.98 7.71
CA ALA A 107 11.59 -0.34 7.67
C ALA A 107 10.51 -1.17 8.40
N MET A 108 10.56 -2.50 8.30
CA MET A 108 9.65 -3.41 9.02
C MET A 108 9.87 -3.34 10.53
N GLU A 109 11.13 -3.32 10.99
CA GLU A 109 11.47 -3.19 12.42
C GLU A 109 10.92 -1.89 13.01
N ASP A 110 11.12 -0.78 12.33
CA ASP A 110 10.63 0.53 12.78
C ASP A 110 9.10 0.60 12.74
N LYS A 111 8.49 0.05 11.68
CA LYS A 111 7.03 0.01 11.57
C LYS A 111 6.39 -0.88 12.64
N LEU A 112 7.06 -1.97 13.03
CA LEU A 112 6.59 -2.88 14.08
C LEU A 112 6.51 -2.17 15.43
N LYS A 113 7.55 -1.42 15.82
CA LYS A 113 7.56 -0.62 17.06
C LYS A 113 6.36 0.33 17.11
N ILE A 114 6.16 1.10 16.03
CA ILE A 114 5.01 2.01 15.90
C ILE A 114 3.68 1.27 16.01
N ASN A 115 3.56 0.08 15.40
CA ASN A 115 2.31 -0.68 15.44
C ASN A 115 2.00 -1.24 16.84
N MET A 116 3.02 -1.62 17.61
CA MET A 116 2.87 -2.12 18.98
C MET A 116 2.44 -1.04 19.97
N GLU A 117 2.78 0.22 19.71
CA GLU A 117 2.42 1.37 20.55
C GLU A 117 1.02 1.93 20.25
N ARG A 118 0.40 1.52 19.13
CA ARG A 118 -0.92 2.02 18.70
C ARG A 118 -2.06 1.41 19.49
N GLN A 119 -3.15 2.17 19.57
CA GLN A 119 -4.44 1.65 19.98
C GLN A 119 -5.17 1.01 18.77
N TRP A 120 -5.73 -0.17 18.99
CA TRP A 120 -6.42 -0.95 17.97
C TRP A 120 -7.85 -1.27 18.43
N PRO A 121 -8.83 -1.27 17.51
CA PRO A 121 -10.18 -1.68 17.84
C PRO A 121 -10.26 -3.18 18.14
N GLU A 122 -11.35 -3.57 18.78
CA GLU A 122 -11.67 -4.98 19.06
C GLU A 122 -11.64 -5.83 17.77
N PRO A 123 -11.13 -7.07 17.87
CA PRO A 123 -11.23 -8.06 16.81
C PRO A 123 -12.60 -8.21 16.17
N LYS A 124 -12.62 -8.20 14.84
CA LYS A 124 -13.73 -8.69 14.03
C LYS A 124 -13.18 -9.61 12.95
N ASP A 125 -13.77 -10.79 12.85
CA ASP A 125 -13.40 -11.78 11.85
C ASP A 125 -13.82 -11.29 10.45
N GLY A 126 -12.99 -11.58 9.44
CA GLY A 126 -13.22 -11.17 8.05
C GLY A 126 -13.10 -9.67 7.75
N GLU A 127 -12.85 -8.80 8.74
CA GLU A 127 -12.84 -7.34 8.56
C GLU A 127 -11.43 -6.74 8.79
N PRO A 128 -11.00 -5.76 7.97
CA PRO A 128 -9.72 -5.10 8.17
C PRO A 128 -9.72 -4.29 9.47
N ARG A 129 -8.62 -4.36 10.22
CA ARG A 129 -8.42 -3.50 11.39
C ARG A 129 -7.59 -2.29 11.04
N LEU A 130 -8.18 -1.13 11.24
CA LEU A 130 -7.48 0.14 11.12
C LEU A 130 -7.19 0.65 12.53
N HIS A 131 -5.95 1.07 12.76
CA HIS A 131 -5.55 1.68 14.03
C HIS A 131 -6.47 2.84 14.39
N ILE A 132 -6.80 2.97 15.67
CA ILE A 132 -7.55 4.10 16.18
C ILE A 132 -6.61 5.29 16.09
N LYS A 133 -6.93 6.24 15.22
CA LYS A 133 -6.31 7.56 15.29
C LYS A 133 -6.83 8.17 16.59
N GLU A 134 -5.94 8.51 17.53
CA GLU A 134 -6.36 9.39 18.62
C GLU A 134 -7.06 10.61 18.00
N PRO A 135 -8.21 11.07 18.52
CA PRO A 135 -8.71 12.40 18.22
C PRO A 135 -7.77 13.41 18.90
N GLY A 136 -6.55 13.50 18.40
CA GLY A 136 -5.42 14.21 18.97
C GLY A 136 -4.95 15.29 18.01
N ASN A 137 -5.47 16.50 18.25
CA ASN A 137 -4.71 17.75 18.21
C ASN A 137 -3.81 18.09 17.01
N SER A 138 -4.08 17.55 15.82
CA SER A 138 -3.94 18.42 14.66
C SER A 138 -5.18 19.31 14.69
N PRO A 139 -5.08 20.65 14.60
CA PRO A 139 -6.22 21.37 14.06
C PRO A 139 -6.58 20.61 12.79
N VAL A 140 -7.87 20.37 12.57
CA VAL A 140 -8.34 20.05 11.24
C VAL A 140 -7.97 21.29 10.42
N THR A 141 -6.73 21.37 9.95
CA THR A 141 -6.34 22.27 8.88
C THR A 141 -7.09 21.72 7.69
N PRO A 142 -8.05 22.46 7.11
CA PRO A 142 -8.86 22.00 5.98
C PRO A 142 -8.05 21.86 4.67
N ASP A 143 -6.72 21.70 4.75
CA ASP A 143 -5.75 21.94 3.67
C ASP A 143 -5.45 20.69 2.82
N GLY A 144 -6.34 19.70 2.80
CA GLY A 144 -6.16 18.44 2.07
C GLY A 144 -7.24 18.19 1.02
N TRP A 145 -6.84 17.64 -0.12
CA TRP A 145 -7.76 17.10 -1.12
C TRP A 145 -8.54 15.90 -0.56
N ILE A 146 -9.87 15.98 -0.61
CA ILE A 146 -10.83 14.94 -0.22
C ILE A 146 -11.27 14.20 -1.50
N SER A 147 -11.18 12.88 -1.52
CA SER A 147 -11.70 12.10 -2.67
C SER A 147 -13.22 12.18 -2.72
N CYS A 148 -13.79 12.38 -3.91
CA CYS A 148 -15.24 12.29 -4.15
C CYS A 148 -15.79 10.89 -3.80
N SER A 149 -14.96 9.84 -3.90
CA SER A 149 -15.36 8.48 -3.50
C SER A 149 -15.41 8.28 -1.99
N GLU A 150 -14.67 9.09 -1.23
CA GLU A 150 -14.66 9.06 0.23
C GLU A 150 -15.81 9.91 0.78
N ARG A 151 -15.97 11.12 0.24
CA ARG A 151 -16.99 12.06 0.69
C ARG A 151 -17.31 13.08 -0.41
N MET A 152 -18.58 13.29 -0.68
CA MET A 152 -19.04 14.39 -1.55
C MET A 152 -19.17 15.70 -0.76
N PRO A 153 -19.01 16.87 -1.40
CA PRO A 153 -19.34 18.15 -0.79
C PRO A 153 -20.84 18.23 -0.42
N GLU A 154 -21.20 19.20 0.41
CA GLU A 154 -22.61 19.50 0.67
C GLU A 154 -23.27 20.12 -0.57
N ILE A 155 -24.56 19.89 -0.75
CA ILE A 155 -25.32 20.49 -1.86
C ILE A 155 -25.26 22.02 -1.72
N ARG A 156 -24.91 22.69 -2.81
CA ARG A 156 -24.61 24.12 -2.95
C ARG A 156 -23.30 24.59 -2.32
N GLN A 157 -22.45 23.68 -1.82
CA GLN A 157 -21.13 24.05 -1.32
C GLN A 157 -20.22 24.46 -2.47
N THR A 158 -19.54 25.59 -2.29
CA THR A 158 -18.45 26.03 -3.19
C THR A 158 -17.14 25.41 -2.73
N VAL A 159 -16.45 24.74 -3.65
CA VAL A 159 -15.23 23.99 -3.39
C VAL A 159 -14.22 24.24 -4.50
N ILE A 160 -12.97 23.88 -4.26
CA ILE A 160 -11.96 23.74 -5.32
C ILE A 160 -11.97 22.26 -5.72
N GLY A 161 -12.24 21.98 -7.00
CA GLY A 161 -12.25 20.63 -7.56
C GLY A 161 -11.01 20.31 -8.40
N TRP A 162 -10.67 19.03 -8.48
CA TRP A 162 -9.62 18.45 -9.33
C TRP A 162 -10.19 17.31 -10.16
N ASN A 163 -9.91 17.27 -11.46
CA ASN A 163 -10.43 16.24 -12.37
C ASN A 163 -9.36 15.34 -13.00
N GLY A 164 -8.11 15.38 -12.50
CA GLY A 164 -6.98 14.67 -13.11
C GLY A 164 -6.18 15.50 -14.12
N TYR A 165 -6.68 16.68 -14.53
CA TYR A 165 -6.00 17.57 -15.47
C TYR A 165 -6.00 19.05 -15.05
N ALA A 166 -7.09 19.55 -14.47
CA ALA A 166 -7.24 20.95 -14.09
C ALA A 166 -7.82 21.12 -12.69
N VAL A 167 -7.42 22.20 -12.02
CA VAL A 167 -7.98 22.69 -10.76
C VAL A 167 -8.91 23.86 -11.06
N ARG A 168 -10.15 23.82 -10.56
CA ARG A 168 -11.11 24.94 -10.70
C ARG A 168 -11.98 25.07 -9.46
N GLN A 169 -12.38 26.30 -9.16
CA GLN A 169 -13.50 26.55 -8.26
C GLN A 169 -14.81 26.07 -8.92
N CYS A 170 -15.60 25.31 -8.20
CA CYS A 170 -16.89 24.80 -8.64
C CYS A 170 -17.88 24.72 -7.49
N VAL A 171 -19.17 24.61 -7.81
CA VAL A 171 -20.25 24.41 -6.84
C VAL A 171 -20.79 23.00 -7.03
N TYR A 172 -20.85 22.23 -5.95
CA TYR A 172 -21.56 20.96 -5.98
C TYR A 172 -23.05 21.23 -5.90
N THR A 173 -23.81 20.87 -6.91
CA THR A 173 -25.21 21.27 -7.05
C THR A 173 -26.09 20.12 -7.50
N ARG A 174 -27.39 20.30 -7.28
CA ARG A 174 -28.44 19.40 -7.72
C ARG A 174 -29.54 20.23 -8.37
N ASN A 175 -29.85 19.95 -9.63
CA ASN A 175 -30.98 20.62 -10.29
C ASN A 175 -32.28 19.87 -10.02
N GLU A 176 -32.99 20.29 -8.99
CA GLU A 176 -34.26 19.72 -8.58
C GLU A 176 -35.37 19.91 -9.63
N TYR A 177 -35.25 20.94 -10.48
CA TYR A 177 -36.21 21.27 -11.54
C TYR A 177 -35.99 20.47 -12.82
N ALA A 178 -34.96 19.63 -12.91
CA ALA A 178 -34.72 18.80 -14.09
C ALA A 178 -35.86 17.78 -14.30
N LYS A 179 -36.31 17.64 -15.55
CA LYS A 179 -37.43 16.74 -15.92
C LYS A 179 -37.08 15.26 -15.88
N THR A 180 -35.79 14.91 -15.97
CA THR A 180 -35.30 13.53 -15.98
C THR A 180 -34.54 13.21 -14.70
N GLN A 181 -34.60 11.95 -14.26
CA GLN A 181 -33.85 11.49 -13.08
C GLN A 181 -32.35 11.76 -13.21
N LYS A 182 -31.78 11.48 -14.39
CA LYS A 182 -30.38 11.78 -14.73
C LYS A 182 -30.06 13.28 -14.63
N GLY A 183 -30.99 14.17 -14.98
CA GLY A 183 -30.79 15.62 -14.85
C GLY A 183 -30.85 16.13 -13.41
N ARG A 184 -31.45 15.36 -12.50
CA ARG A 184 -31.53 15.63 -11.05
C ARG A 184 -30.35 15.05 -10.26
N GLU A 185 -29.42 14.36 -10.93
CA GLU A 185 -28.21 13.86 -10.28
C GLU A 185 -27.32 15.04 -9.85
N PRO A 186 -26.70 14.95 -8.66
CA PRO A 186 -25.74 15.94 -8.23
C PRO A 186 -24.52 16.00 -9.16
N ARG A 187 -23.98 17.20 -9.36
CA ARG A 187 -22.86 17.47 -10.27
C ARG A 187 -22.06 18.68 -9.83
N PHE A 188 -20.85 18.81 -10.35
CA PHE A 188 -20.05 20.00 -10.19
C PHE A 188 -20.37 20.99 -11.30
N GLU A 189 -20.66 22.23 -10.95
CA GLU A 189 -20.90 23.33 -11.89
C GLU A 189 -19.85 24.44 -11.71
N THR A 190 -19.42 24.99 -12.82
CA THR A 190 -18.57 26.18 -12.91
C THR A 190 -19.36 27.31 -13.56
N LEU A 191 -18.82 28.53 -13.58
CA LEU A 191 -19.42 29.65 -14.32
C LEU A 191 -19.64 29.35 -15.82
N THR A 192 -18.88 28.41 -16.38
CA THR A 192 -18.95 27.99 -17.78
C THR A 192 -19.85 26.77 -18.02
N GLY A 193 -20.52 26.26 -16.99
CA GLY A 193 -21.41 25.09 -17.07
C GLY A 193 -20.92 23.89 -16.27
N ILE A 194 -21.50 22.72 -16.57
CA ILE A 194 -21.25 21.46 -15.87
C ILE A 194 -19.81 21.01 -16.08
N TRP A 195 -19.11 20.69 -15.00
CA TRP A 195 -17.74 20.22 -15.02
C TRP A 195 -17.67 18.74 -14.66
N HIS A 196 -17.26 17.93 -15.64
CA HIS A 196 -17.24 16.47 -15.52
C HIS A 196 -15.89 15.94 -15.04
N GLY A 197 -15.92 14.76 -14.43
CA GLY A 197 -14.72 14.01 -14.06
C GLY A 197 -14.00 14.49 -12.80
N VAL A 198 -14.64 15.31 -11.96
CA VAL A 198 -14.05 15.76 -10.68
C VAL A 198 -13.85 14.55 -9.76
N THR A 199 -12.60 14.27 -9.40
CA THR A 199 -12.20 13.13 -8.56
C THR A 199 -11.89 13.53 -7.14
N HIS A 200 -11.44 14.76 -6.90
CA HIS A 200 -11.10 15.27 -5.57
C HIS A 200 -11.60 16.72 -5.39
N TRP A 201 -11.87 17.11 -4.15
CA TRP A 201 -12.25 18.47 -3.79
C TRP A 201 -11.60 18.93 -2.48
N MET A 202 -11.48 20.22 -2.26
CA MET A 202 -11.11 20.82 -0.97
C MET A 202 -11.96 22.06 -0.72
N PRO A 203 -12.17 22.47 0.54
CA PRO A 203 -12.81 23.76 0.84
C PRO A 203 -11.98 24.93 0.28
N LEU A 204 -12.62 26.09 0.12
CA LEU A 204 -11.89 27.32 -0.21
C LEU A 204 -10.95 27.68 0.95
N PRO A 205 -9.67 28.01 0.66
CA PRO A 205 -8.75 28.45 1.70
C PRO A 205 -9.21 29.79 2.28
N GLU A 206 -8.91 30.02 3.55
CA GLU A 206 -9.14 31.34 4.14
C GLU A 206 -8.25 32.40 3.45
N PRO A 207 -8.75 33.62 3.20
CA PRO A 207 -7.93 34.70 2.70
C PRO A 207 -6.74 34.96 3.65
N PRO A 208 -5.56 35.36 3.12
CA PRO A 208 -4.43 35.74 3.96
C PRO A 208 -4.81 36.86 4.93
N GLN A 209 -4.50 36.71 6.22
CA GLN A 209 -4.69 37.78 7.21
C GLN A 209 -3.53 38.77 7.11
N GLU A 210 -3.84 40.07 7.02
CA GLU A 210 -2.83 41.12 7.06
C GLU A 210 -2.18 41.16 8.45
N VAL A 211 -0.87 40.93 8.49
CA VAL A 211 -0.09 41.09 9.72
C VAL A 211 0.10 42.59 9.95
N ASN A 212 -0.71 43.17 10.84
CA ASN A 212 -0.52 44.54 11.32
C ASN A 212 0.85 44.64 12.02
N ARG A 213 1.86 45.11 11.29
CA ARG A 213 3.15 45.50 11.86
C ARG A 213 2.98 46.90 12.45
N GLY A 214 2.57 46.94 13.72
CA GLY A 214 2.68 48.14 14.56
C GLY A 214 4.14 48.46 14.88
#